data_AF-A0A151K1R9-F1
#
_entry.id   AF-A0A151K1R9-F1
#
_cell.length_a   1.000
_cell.length_b   1.000
_cell.length_c   1.000
_cell.angle_alpha   90.00
_cell.angle_beta   90.00
_cell.angle_gamma   90.00
#
_symmetry.space_group_name_H-M   'P 1'
#
loop_
_entity.id
_entity.type
_entity.pdbx_description
1 polymer ?
#
loop_
_entity_poly.entity_id
_entity_poly.type
_entity_poly.pdbx_seq_one_letter_code
_entity_poly.pdbx_strand_id
1 'polypeptide(L)'
;YSPFGIMCLIAGKIMSITNLAATAQMLGLYMVTVVLGLMIHAIITLPLIYWFMTRKNPAVFFRGMMQAWVTALGTASSAATLPLTFRCLEENNKIDPRVTRFVVAVGATVNMDGTALYEAVAAIFIAQLNGISLGFVEVITVSLTATLASVGAASIPSAALVTMLLVLTALGLPTNDISLLFAIDWMFSPAVPPDKAAIEILQYSTTAALFATARKNKDTSTQRTNDFARLEAENSVRSAWLSIAPISIVPRAPTNIPSRGPDLKRSRKQETRHLEEPLGGVRYTIFRTLVQ
;
A
#
# COMPACT_ATOMS: atom_id res chain seq x y z
N TYR A 1 -22.82 27.28 5.27
CA TYR A 1 -23.83 27.04 4.21
C TYR A 1 -24.22 25.56 4.11
N SER A 2 -23.29 24.61 4.02
CA SER A 2 -23.62 23.17 3.88
C SER A 2 -24.53 22.54 4.95
N PRO A 3 -24.43 22.85 6.27
CA PRO A 3 -25.28 22.20 7.27
C PRO A 3 -26.76 22.54 7.09
N PHE A 4 -27.08 23.79 6.75
CA PHE A 4 -28.45 24.24 6.53
C PHE A 4 -29.04 23.63 5.26
N GLY A 5 -28.24 23.56 4.17
CA GLY A 5 -28.64 22.90 2.93
C GLY A 5 -28.92 21.41 3.11
N ILE A 6 -28.06 20.70 3.85
CA ILE A 6 -28.26 19.28 4.17
C ILE A 6 -29.53 19.07 5.00
N MET A 7 -29.77 19.90 6.03
CA MET A 7 -31.01 19.80 6.83
C MET A 7 -32.27 20.01 5.97
N CYS A 8 -32.27 20.99 5.06
CA CYS A 8 -33.39 21.22 4.15
C CYS A 8 -33.60 20.06 3.16
N LEU A 9 -32.52 19.46 2.64
CA LEU A 9 -32.59 18.30 1.76
C LEU A 9 -33.13 17.06 2.49
N ILE A 10 -32.67 16.82 3.72
CA ILE A 10 -33.18 15.74 4.58
C ILE A 10 -34.66 15.94 4.87
N ALA A 11 -35.05 17.14 5.32
CA ALA A 11 -36.43 17.48 5.62
C ALA A 11 -37.33 17.33 4.39
N GLY A 12 -36.89 17.86 3.24
CA GLY A 12 -37.60 17.73 1.96
C GLY A 12 -37.82 16.28 1.56
N LYS A 13 -36.83 15.41 1.79
CA LYS A 13 -36.95 14.01 1.42
C LYS A 13 -37.79 13.20 2.40
N ILE A 14 -37.66 13.44 3.71
CA ILE A 14 -38.53 12.85 4.74
C ILE A 14 -40.00 13.18 4.48
N MET A 15 -40.32 14.41 4.05
CA MET A 15 -41.69 14.81 3.71
C MET A 15 -42.24 14.11 2.46
N SER A 16 -41.37 13.70 1.52
CA SER A 16 -41.77 12.99 0.30
C SER A 16 -41.94 11.47 0.48
N ILE A 17 -41.47 10.92 1.61
CA ILE A 17 -41.50 9.49 1.88
C ILE A 17 -42.83 9.14 2.54
N THR A 18 -43.60 8.27 1.87
CA THR A 18 -44.88 7.75 2.38
C THR A 18 -44.73 6.77 3.54
N ASN A 19 -43.57 6.09 3.67
CA ASN A 19 -43.34 5.05 4.68
C ASN A 19 -41.96 5.18 5.35
N LEU A 20 -41.86 6.09 6.30
CA LEU A 20 -40.59 6.48 6.92
C LEU A 20 -39.86 5.33 7.61
N ALA A 21 -40.61 4.40 8.22
CA ALA A 21 -40.05 3.23 8.90
C ALA A 21 -39.34 2.27 7.93
N ALA A 22 -39.95 2.00 6.77
CA ALA A 22 -39.36 1.14 5.75
C ALA A 22 -38.08 1.76 5.16
N THR A 23 -38.09 3.05 4.86
CA THR A 23 -36.90 3.74 4.35
C THR A 23 -35.79 3.79 5.40
N ALA A 24 -36.10 4.08 6.66
CA ALA A 24 -35.13 4.05 7.74
C ALA A 24 -34.49 2.66 7.91
N GLN A 25 -35.27 1.58 7.78
CA GLN A 25 -34.77 0.21 7.83
C GLN A 25 -33.83 -0.09 6.65
N MET A 26 -34.20 0.31 5.43
CA MET A 26 -33.35 0.14 4.24
C MET A 26 -32.04 0.93 4.38
N LEU A 27 -32.10 2.16 4.88
CA LEU A 27 -30.89 2.94 5.21
C LEU A 27 -30.03 2.23 6.25
N GLY A 28 -30.63 1.69 7.31
CA GLY A 28 -29.89 0.92 8.33
C GLY A 28 -29.16 -0.29 7.75
N LEU A 29 -29.83 -1.04 6.86
CA LEU A 29 -29.21 -2.18 6.16
C LEU A 29 -28.10 -1.75 5.21
N TYR A 30 -28.27 -0.64 4.49
CA TYR A 30 -27.21 -0.03 3.69
C TYR A 30 -25.98 0.30 4.54
N MET A 31 -26.17 0.92 5.70
CA MET A 31 -25.08 1.26 6.63
C MET A 31 -24.31 0.03 7.08
N VAL A 32 -25.03 -1.00 7.53
CA VAL A 32 -24.41 -2.25 7.95
C VAL A 32 -23.63 -2.89 6.80
N THR A 33 -24.17 -2.85 5.58
CA THR A 33 -23.53 -3.43 4.39
C THR A 33 -22.21 -2.71 4.05
N VAL A 34 -22.19 -1.38 4.08
CA VAL A 34 -20.97 -0.59 3.83
C VAL A 34 -19.92 -0.88 4.90
N VAL A 35 -20.29 -0.80 6.19
CA VAL A 35 -19.38 -1.06 7.30
C VAL A 35 -18.81 -2.46 7.22
N LEU A 36 -19.66 -3.46 6.98
CA LEU A 36 -19.24 -4.85 6.85
C LEU A 36 -18.27 -5.01 5.66
N GLY A 37 -18.57 -4.41 4.52
CA GLY A 37 -17.71 -4.44 3.33
C GLY A 37 -16.33 -3.84 3.59
N LEU A 38 -16.28 -2.65 4.21
CA LEU A 38 -15.02 -1.99 4.58
C LEU A 38 -14.25 -2.80 5.63
N MET A 39 -14.94 -3.38 6.62
CA MET A 39 -14.32 -4.25 7.64
C MET A 39 -13.71 -5.51 7.05
N ILE A 40 -14.44 -6.20 6.17
CA ILE A 40 -13.94 -7.38 5.46
C ILE A 40 -12.71 -7.00 4.64
N HIS A 41 -12.78 -5.87 3.92
CA HIS A 41 -11.64 -5.41 3.13
C HIS A 41 -10.42 -5.08 4.01
N ALA A 42 -10.61 -4.38 5.13
CA ALA A 42 -9.55 -3.98 6.06
C ALA A 42 -8.87 -5.16 6.77
N ILE A 43 -9.66 -6.13 7.24
CA ILE A 43 -9.21 -7.19 8.16
C ILE A 43 -8.85 -8.47 7.40
N ILE A 44 -9.53 -8.74 6.27
CA ILE A 44 -9.35 -9.97 5.52
C ILE A 44 -8.57 -9.69 4.24
N THR A 45 -9.08 -8.83 3.35
CA THR A 45 -8.50 -8.65 2.02
C THR A 45 -7.09 -8.06 2.05
N LEU A 46 -6.89 -6.92 2.72
CA LEU A 46 -5.57 -6.27 2.77
C LEU A 46 -4.51 -7.11 3.50
N PRO A 47 -4.78 -7.70 4.68
CA PRO A 47 -3.79 -8.52 5.37
C PRO A 47 -3.47 -9.81 4.62
N LEU A 48 -4.45 -10.41 3.94
CA LEU A 48 -4.24 -11.62 3.13
C LEU A 48 -3.34 -11.34 1.93
N ILE A 49 -3.58 -10.25 1.19
CA ILE A 49 -2.73 -9.83 0.06
C ILE A 49 -1.31 -9.55 0.56
N TYR A 50 -1.18 -8.81 1.67
CA TYR A 50 0.12 -8.53 2.28
C TYR A 50 0.87 -9.82 2.64
N TRP A 51 0.20 -10.75 3.31
CA TRP A 51 0.79 -12.01 3.73
C TRP A 51 1.20 -12.88 2.55
N PHE A 52 0.36 -12.99 1.53
CA PHE A 52 0.65 -13.82 0.35
C PHE A 52 1.89 -13.34 -0.41
N MET A 53 2.03 -12.03 -0.60
CA MET A 53 3.14 -11.45 -1.37
C MET A 53 4.41 -11.24 -0.55
N THR A 54 4.32 -10.81 0.71
CA THR A 54 5.51 -10.53 1.53
C THR A 54 5.98 -11.71 2.35
N ARG A 55 5.09 -12.69 2.61
CA ARG A 55 5.27 -13.80 3.57
C ARG A 55 5.72 -13.34 4.96
N LYS A 56 5.38 -12.11 5.34
CA LYS A 56 5.62 -11.53 6.66
C LYS A 56 4.31 -11.46 7.44
N ASN A 57 4.42 -11.34 8.76
CA ASN A 57 3.25 -11.17 9.62
C ASN A 57 2.59 -9.79 9.38
N PRO A 58 1.36 -9.72 8.84
CA PRO A 58 0.67 -8.45 8.62
C PRO A 58 0.42 -7.69 9.92
N ALA A 59 0.18 -8.38 11.04
CA ALA A 59 -0.17 -7.72 12.31
C ALA A 59 0.93 -6.75 12.80
N VAL A 60 2.20 -7.07 12.54
CA VAL A 60 3.33 -6.20 12.90
C VAL A 60 3.29 -4.92 12.08
N PHE A 61 2.98 -5.04 10.78
CA PHE A 61 2.88 -3.90 9.87
C PHE A 61 1.70 -2.98 10.24
N PHE A 62 0.52 -3.55 10.47
CA PHE A 62 -0.67 -2.79 10.86
C PHE A 62 -0.50 -2.12 12.23
N ARG A 63 0.21 -2.75 13.17
CA ARG A 63 0.56 -2.11 14.45
C ARG A 63 1.43 -0.87 14.26
N GLY A 64 2.35 -0.88 13.30
CA GLY A 64 3.15 0.29 12.93
C GLY A 64 2.32 1.43 12.29
N MET A 65 1.16 1.11 11.72
CA MET A 65 0.24 2.05 11.07
C MET A 65 -0.90 2.55 11.96
N MET A 66 -1.05 2.00 13.16
CA MET A 66 -2.19 2.26 14.05
C MET A 66 -2.41 3.75 14.32
N GLN A 67 -1.34 4.53 14.49
CA GLN A 67 -1.45 5.97 14.76
C GLN A 67 -2.06 6.73 13.57
N ALA A 68 -1.64 6.42 12.33
CA ALA A 68 -2.21 7.03 11.14
C ALA A 68 -3.67 6.62 10.96
N TRP A 69 -3.98 5.33 11.19
CA TRP A 69 -5.33 4.79 11.09
C TRP A 69 -6.31 5.44 12.08
N VAL A 70 -5.95 5.56 13.36
CA VAL A 70 -6.79 6.23 14.37
C VAL A 70 -6.96 7.72 14.06
N THR A 71 -5.91 8.39 13.57
CA THR A 71 -6.01 9.81 13.17
C THR A 71 -6.94 9.99 11.97
N ALA A 72 -6.98 9.02 11.06
CA ALA A 72 -7.87 9.04 9.91
C ALA A 72 -9.33 8.98 10.34
N LEU A 73 -9.63 8.07 11.28
CA LEU A 73 -10.96 7.95 11.87
C LEU A 73 -11.42 9.26 12.52
N GLY A 74 -10.51 9.98 13.18
CA GLY A 74 -10.83 11.26 13.82
C GLY A 74 -10.98 12.44 12.84
N THR A 75 -10.31 12.40 11.69
CA THR A 75 -10.28 13.51 10.72
C THR A 75 -11.18 13.27 9.50
N ALA A 76 -11.64 12.03 9.29
CA ALA A 76 -12.39 11.59 8.12
C ALA A 76 -11.71 11.89 6.76
N SER A 77 -10.39 12.10 6.75
CA SER A 77 -9.66 12.52 5.54
C SER A 77 -8.30 11.82 5.42
N SER A 78 -8.11 11.13 4.30
CA SER A 78 -6.86 10.45 3.97
C SER A 78 -5.76 11.44 3.54
N ALA A 79 -6.13 12.58 2.95
CA ALA A 79 -5.18 13.66 2.65
C ALA A 79 -4.66 14.37 3.93
N ALA A 80 -5.53 14.61 4.91
CA ALA A 80 -5.14 15.28 6.15
C ALA A 80 -4.14 14.45 7.00
N THR A 81 -4.20 13.13 6.88
CA THR A 81 -3.35 12.18 7.61
C THR A 81 -2.09 11.77 6.86
N LEU A 82 -1.94 12.19 5.61
CA LEU A 82 -0.87 11.77 4.72
C LEU A 82 0.56 12.03 5.28
N PRO A 83 0.85 13.18 5.95
CA PRO A 83 2.15 13.40 6.61
C PRO A 83 2.42 12.40 7.74
N LEU A 84 1.39 12.03 8.51
CA LEU A 84 1.50 11.06 9.59
C LEU A 84 1.70 9.65 9.04
N THR A 85 1.08 9.33 7.91
CA THR A 85 1.30 8.07 7.21
C THR A 85 2.75 7.91 6.76
N PHE A 86 3.36 8.94 6.16
CA PHE A 86 4.78 8.90 5.81
C PHE A 86 5.66 8.60 7.02
N ARG A 87 5.41 9.30 8.14
CA ARG A 87 6.13 9.09 9.38
C ARG A 87 5.99 7.65 9.90
N CYS A 88 4.78 7.10 9.92
CA CYS A 88 4.54 5.71 10.35
C CYS A 88 5.27 4.70 9.45
N LEU A 89 5.28 4.91 8.14
CA LEU A 89 5.95 4.01 7.21
C LEU A 89 7.48 4.06 7.32
N GLU A 90 8.06 5.26 7.47
CA GLU A 90 9.50 5.47 7.54
C GLU A 90 10.06 5.15 8.94
N GLU A 91 9.39 5.60 10.01
CA GLU A 91 9.85 5.44 11.39
C GLU A 91 9.44 4.11 12.02
N ASN A 92 8.19 3.67 11.88
CA ASN A 92 7.70 2.46 12.56
C ASN A 92 7.97 1.21 11.71
N ASN A 93 7.66 1.27 10.42
CA ASN A 93 7.79 0.13 9.50
C ASN A 93 9.15 0.07 8.76
N LYS A 94 10.02 1.09 8.95
CA LYS A 94 11.39 1.15 8.41
C LYS A 94 11.46 0.94 6.90
N ILE A 95 10.51 1.51 6.16
CA ILE A 95 10.50 1.49 4.70
C ILE A 95 11.37 2.64 4.16
N ASP A 96 12.09 2.39 3.06
CA ASP A 96 12.92 3.40 2.39
C ASP A 96 12.07 4.63 1.98
N PRO A 97 12.44 5.85 2.44
CA PRO A 97 11.78 7.11 2.08
C PRO A 97 11.57 7.31 0.58
N ARG A 98 12.48 6.77 -0.26
CA ARG A 98 12.37 6.85 -1.72
C ARG A 98 11.17 6.07 -2.25
N VAL A 99 10.84 4.95 -1.61
CA VAL A 99 9.69 4.11 -2.00
C VAL A 99 8.40 4.71 -1.45
N THR A 100 8.37 5.08 -0.16
CA THR A 100 7.17 5.66 0.45
C THR A 100 6.74 6.92 -0.28
N ARG A 101 7.63 7.90 -0.49
CA ARG A 101 7.29 9.18 -1.14
C ARG A 101 6.69 9.01 -2.54
N PHE A 102 7.17 8.04 -3.31
CA PHE A 102 6.63 7.77 -4.64
C PHE A 102 5.31 6.99 -4.57
N VAL A 103 5.32 5.85 -3.89
CA VAL A 103 4.18 4.91 -3.91
C VAL A 103 2.98 5.45 -3.16
N VAL A 104 3.19 6.13 -2.02
CA VAL A 104 2.08 6.73 -1.25
C VAL A 104 1.49 7.93 -1.98
N ALA A 105 2.31 8.76 -2.63
CA ALA A 105 1.80 9.92 -3.39
C ALA A 105 0.95 9.47 -4.59
N VAL A 106 1.39 8.44 -5.32
CA VAL A 106 0.60 7.84 -6.41
C VAL A 106 -0.61 7.08 -5.86
N GLY A 107 -0.45 6.37 -4.75
CA GLY A 107 -1.52 5.60 -4.12
C GLY A 107 -2.63 6.48 -3.56
N ALA A 108 -2.31 7.63 -2.97
CA ALA A 108 -3.30 8.54 -2.40
C ALA A 108 -4.29 9.10 -3.44
N THR A 109 -3.93 9.10 -4.72
CA THR A 109 -4.81 9.56 -5.82
C THR A 109 -5.47 8.40 -6.57
N VAL A 110 -4.77 7.30 -6.81
CA VAL A 110 -5.28 6.22 -7.66
C VAL A 110 -6.00 5.13 -6.87
N ASN A 111 -5.58 4.89 -5.63
CA ASN A 111 -5.88 3.66 -4.91
C ASN A 111 -6.92 3.93 -3.81
N MET A 112 -8.15 4.20 -4.24
CA MET A 112 -9.30 4.59 -3.40
C MET A 112 -10.40 3.51 -3.33
N ASP A 113 -10.08 2.28 -2.92
CA ASP A 113 -11.07 1.19 -2.88
C ASP A 113 -12.21 1.45 -1.89
N GLY A 114 -11.93 2.15 -0.78
CA GLY A 114 -12.95 2.55 0.18
C GLY A 114 -14.04 3.41 -0.47
N THR A 115 -13.63 4.32 -1.36
CA THR A 115 -14.54 5.17 -2.13
C THR A 115 -15.28 4.35 -3.21
N ALA A 116 -14.59 3.46 -3.93
CA ALA A 116 -15.21 2.59 -4.93
C ALA A 116 -16.29 1.67 -4.31
N LEU A 117 -16.00 1.05 -3.16
CA LEU A 117 -16.94 0.18 -2.45
C LEU A 117 -18.17 0.98 -1.99
N TYR A 118 -17.95 2.17 -1.42
CA TYR A 118 -19.03 3.05 -1.00
C TYR A 118 -19.94 3.44 -2.18
N GLU A 119 -19.36 3.88 -3.29
CA GLU A 119 -20.10 4.30 -4.48
C GLU A 119 -20.88 3.14 -5.12
N ALA A 120 -20.28 1.95 -5.21
CA ALA A 120 -20.94 0.77 -5.77
C ALA A 120 -22.15 0.34 -4.93
N VAL A 121 -21.98 0.25 -3.60
CA VAL A 121 -23.08 -0.13 -2.69
C VAL A 121 -24.16 0.95 -2.68
N ALA A 122 -23.78 2.23 -2.73
CA ALA A 122 -24.72 3.34 -2.78
C ALA A 122 -25.53 3.33 -4.09
N ALA A 123 -24.93 3.02 -5.23
CA ALA A 123 -25.65 2.93 -6.50
C ALA A 123 -26.67 1.78 -6.50
N ILE A 124 -26.29 0.62 -5.97
CA ILE A 124 -27.19 -0.53 -5.80
C ILE A 124 -28.34 -0.18 -4.85
N PHE A 125 -28.04 0.51 -3.75
CA PHE A 125 -29.05 0.97 -2.80
C PHE A 125 -30.06 1.93 -3.42
N ILE A 126 -29.61 2.92 -4.20
CA ILE A 126 -30.52 3.85 -4.92
C ILE A 126 -31.40 3.10 -5.92
N ALA A 127 -30.85 2.13 -6.65
CA ALA A 127 -31.64 1.29 -7.55
C ALA A 127 -32.72 0.51 -6.79
N GLN A 128 -32.37 -0.11 -5.66
CA GLN A 128 -33.31 -0.83 -4.80
C GLN A 128 -34.39 0.06 -4.19
N LEU A 129 -34.03 1.28 -3.75
CA LEU A 129 -34.98 2.27 -3.24
C LEU A 129 -36.03 2.66 -4.28
N ASN A 130 -35.65 2.69 -5.57
CA ASN A 130 -36.55 3.01 -6.67
C ASN A 130 -37.25 1.78 -7.27
N GLY A 131 -37.08 0.59 -6.66
CA GLY A 131 -37.66 -0.65 -7.17
C GLY A 131 -37.03 -1.15 -8.48
N ILE A 132 -35.85 -0.64 -8.85
CA ILE A 132 -35.10 -1.05 -10.03
C ILE A 132 -34.30 -2.30 -9.66
N SER A 133 -34.62 -3.43 -10.29
CA SER A 133 -33.86 -4.67 -10.12
C SER A 133 -32.62 -4.63 -11.02
N LEU A 134 -31.44 -4.63 -10.41
CA LEU A 134 -30.18 -4.74 -11.14
C LEU A 134 -29.87 -6.22 -11.41
N GLY A 135 -29.74 -6.58 -12.68
CA GLY A 135 -29.21 -7.86 -13.13
C GLY A 135 -27.71 -7.99 -12.93
N PHE A 136 -27.19 -9.19 -13.16
CA PHE A 136 -25.76 -9.50 -12.95
C PHE A 136 -24.82 -8.60 -13.78
N VAL A 137 -25.18 -8.32 -15.03
CA VAL A 137 -24.39 -7.45 -15.92
C VAL A 137 -24.34 -6.02 -15.40
N GLU A 138 -25.46 -5.51 -14.91
CA GLU A 138 -25.54 -4.14 -14.39
C GLU A 138 -24.73 -3.99 -13.10
N VAL A 139 -24.71 -5.00 -12.23
CA VAL A 139 -23.84 -5.02 -11.05
C VAL A 139 -22.36 -4.98 -11.42
N ILE A 140 -21.93 -5.69 -12.47
CA ILE A 140 -20.55 -5.60 -12.97
C ILE A 140 -20.26 -4.20 -13.51
N THR A 141 -21.19 -3.63 -14.28
CA THR A 141 -21.05 -2.26 -14.82
C THR A 141 -20.96 -1.22 -13.71
N VAL A 142 -21.78 -1.35 -12.66
CA VAL A 142 -21.73 -0.52 -11.45
C VAL A 142 -20.35 -0.62 -10.82
N SER A 143 -19.85 -1.84 -10.59
CA SER A 143 -18.55 -2.06 -9.97
C SER A 143 -17.42 -1.42 -10.79
N LEU A 144 -17.40 -1.62 -12.12
CA LEU A 144 -16.36 -1.07 -12.98
C LEU A 144 -16.43 0.47 -13.03
N THR A 145 -17.64 1.01 -13.14
CA THR A 145 -17.87 2.47 -13.17
C THR A 145 -17.45 3.12 -11.87
N ALA A 146 -17.78 2.52 -10.72
CA ALA A 146 -17.37 3.00 -9.41
C ALA A 146 -15.85 2.95 -9.22
N THR A 147 -15.17 1.88 -9.68
CA THR A 147 -13.70 1.83 -9.64
C THR A 147 -13.05 2.89 -10.54
N LEU A 148 -13.62 3.15 -11.72
CA LEU A 148 -13.10 4.20 -12.59
C LEU A 148 -13.36 5.61 -12.03
N ALA A 149 -14.53 5.82 -11.42
CA ALA A 149 -14.90 7.08 -10.78
C ALA A 149 -14.04 7.36 -9.54
N SER A 150 -13.73 6.34 -8.73
CA SER A 150 -12.94 6.49 -7.52
C SER A 150 -11.51 6.98 -7.78
N VAL A 151 -10.92 6.63 -8.93
CA VAL A 151 -9.59 7.15 -9.33
C VAL A 151 -9.63 8.67 -9.58
N GLY A 152 -10.80 9.18 -9.99
CA GLY A 152 -11.04 10.61 -10.20
C GLY A 152 -11.52 11.36 -8.95
N ALA A 153 -11.80 10.65 -7.85
CA ALA A 153 -12.25 11.26 -6.61
C ALA A 153 -11.08 11.96 -5.92
N ALA A 154 -11.29 13.21 -5.49
CA ALA A 154 -10.33 13.85 -4.60
C ALA A 154 -10.46 13.24 -3.19
N SER A 155 -9.35 13.12 -2.46
CA SER A 155 -9.25 12.54 -1.11
C SER A 155 -9.85 13.44 0.01
N ILE A 156 -10.99 14.08 -0.28
CA ILE A 156 -11.70 15.05 0.56
C ILE A 156 -13.18 14.60 0.67
N PRO A 157 -13.79 14.64 1.87
CA PRO A 157 -15.17 14.17 2.08
C PRO A 157 -16.19 14.73 1.10
N SER A 158 -16.08 16.03 0.77
CA SER A 158 -17.01 16.71 -0.14
C SER A 158 -16.91 16.26 -1.61
N ALA A 159 -15.79 15.67 -2.04
CA ALA A 159 -15.57 15.27 -3.42
C ALA A 159 -16.28 13.94 -3.76
N ALA A 160 -16.40 13.05 -2.77
CA ALA A 160 -17.10 11.76 -2.92
C ALA A 160 -18.58 11.92 -3.34
N LEU A 161 -19.17 13.10 -3.09
CA LEU A 161 -20.56 13.39 -3.44
C LEU A 161 -20.72 13.70 -4.93
N VAL A 162 -19.71 14.36 -5.52
CA VAL A 162 -19.72 14.70 -6.95
C VAL A 162 -19.48 13.46 -7.80
N THR A 163 -18.56 12.60 -7.36
CA THR A 163 -18.29 11.32 -8.04
C THR A 163 -19.48 10.37 -7.95
N MET A 164 -20.18 10.33 -6.81
CA MET A 164 -21.42 9.57 -6.69
C MET A 164 -22.51 10.04 -7.68
N LEU A 165 -22.68 11.35 -7.86
CA LEU A 165 -23.62 11.88 -8.84
C LEU A 165 -23.25 11.46 -10.27
N LEU A 166 -21.96 11.47 -10.59
CA LEU A 166 -21.43 11.02 -11.88
C LEU A 166 -21.73 9.54 -12.10
N VAL A 167 -21.47 8.68 -11.10
CA VAL A 167 -21.75 7.23 -11.18
C VAL A 167 -23.24 6.96 -11.40
N LEU A 168 -24.13 7.60 -10.64
CA LEU A 168 -25.58 7.44 -10.84
C LEU A 168 -26.02 7.88 -12.24
N THR A 169 -25.49 9.01 -12.72
CA THR A 169 -25.81 9.54 -14.05
C THR A 169 -25.29 8.61 -15.16
N ALA A 170 -24.09 8.06 -15.00
CA ALA A 170 -23.49 7.11 -15.94
C ALA A 170 -24.30 5.81 -16.05
N LEU A 171 -24.96 5.41 -14.96
CA LEU A 171 -25.82 4.23 -14.90
C LEU A 171 -27.29 4.52 -15.26
N GLY A 172 -27.64 5.78 -15.53
CA GLY A 172 -29.02 6.18 -15.82
C GLY A 172 -29.97 6.07 -14.62
N LEU A 173 -29.43 6.05 -13.39
CA LEU A 173 -30.21 5.96 -12.16
C LEU A 173 -30.74 7.34 -11.71
N PRO A 174 -31.90 7.41 -11.06
CA PRO A 174 -32.47 8.66 -10.58
C PRO A 174 -31.56 9.32 -9.54
N THR A 175 -31.17 10.57 -9.80
CA THR A 175 -30.27 11.34 -8.93
C THR A 175 -30.99 12.10 -7.82
N ASN A 176 -32.32 12.14 -7.84
CA ASN A 176 -33.16 12.84 -6.87
C ASN A 176 -33.03 12.31 -5.43
N ASP A 177 -32.52 11.09 -5.26
CA ASP A 177 -32.38 10.42 -3.97
C ASP A 177 -30.96 10.54 -3.38
N ILE A 178 -30.06 11.22 -4.08
CA ILE A 178 -28.69 11.46 -3.60
C ILE A 178 -28.68 12.20 -2.26
N SER A 179 -29.70 13.04 -1.99
CA SER A 179 -29.89 13.75 -0.72
C SER A 179 -29.93 12.83 0.51
N LEU A 180 -30.40 11.59 0.35
CA LEU A 180 -30.38 10.60 1.43
C LEU A 180 -28.96 10.14 1.73
N LEU A 181 -28.13 9.98 0.70
CA LEU A 181 -26.71 9.65 0.85
C LEU A 181 -25.94 10.79 1.52
N PHE A 182 -26.28 12.06 1.24
CA PHE A 182 -25.70 13.22 1.94
C PHE A 182 -25.92 13.18 3.45
N ALA A 183 -27.13 12.82 3.88
CA ALA A 183 -27.48 12.69 5.29
C ALA A 183 -26.62 11.65 6.00
N ILE A 184 -26.37 10.55 5.29
CA ILE A 184 -25.63 9.41 5.78
C ILE A 184 -24.13 9.68 5.82
N ASP A 185 -23.55 10.26 4.76
CA ASP A 185 -22.11 10.56 4.69
C ASP A 185 -21.68 11.51 5.82
N TRP A 186 -22.56 12.47 6.18
CA TRP A 186 -22.34 13.34 7.34
C TRP A 186 -22.37 12.59 8.68
N MET A 187 -23.29 11.63 8.84
CA MET A 187 -23.36 10.79 10.05
C MET A 187 -22.21 9.78 10.11
N PHE A 188 -21.73 9.28 8.96
CA PHE A 188 -20.73 8.22 8.87
C PHE A 188 -19.30 8.73 9.04
N SER A 189 -18.97 9.91 8.50
CA SER A 189 -17.60 10.41 8.41
C SER A 189 -16.84 10.42 9.75
N PRO A 190 -17.46 10.71 10.92
CA PRO A 190 -16.76 10.62 12.21
C PRO A 190 -17.26 9.50 13.15
N ALA A 191 -18.44 8.91 12.93
CA ALA A 191 -19.12 8.15 13.99
C ALA A 191 -18.90 6.63 13.94
N VAL A 192 -18.47 6.06 12.81
CA VAL A 192 -18.42 4.59 12.63
C VAL A 192 -17.08 4.14 12.04
N PRO A 193 -16.24 3.44 12.81
CA PRO A 193 -15.02 2.81 12.29
C PRO A 193 -15.33 1.47 11.59
N PRO A 194 -14.62 1.11 10.50
CA PRO A 194 -13.64 1.90 9.75
C PRO A 194 -14.32 2.79 8.70
N ASP A 195 -13.91 4.05 8.63
CA ASP A 195 -14.36 4.97 7.59
C ASP A 195 -13.54 4.77 6.29
N LYS A 196 -14.03 5.34 5.19
CA LYS A 196 -13.38 5.24 3.86
C LYS A 196 -11.94 5.73 3.88
N ALA A 197 -11.64 6.83 4.58
CA ALA A 197 -10.29 7.39 4.63
C ALA A 197 -9.30 6.47 5.34
N ALA A 198 -9.72 5.82 6.43
CA ALA A 198 -8.90 4.86 7.14
C ALA A 198 -8.53 3.64 6.28
N ILE A 199 -9.45 3.16 5.44
CA ILE A 199 -9.17 2.07 4.49
C ILE A 199 -8.14 2.49 3.44
N GLU A 200 -8.30 3.67 2.85
CA GLU A 200 -7.38 4.20 1.84
C GLU A 200 -5.94 4.24 2.38
N ILE A 201 -5.77 4.76 3.62
CA ILE A 201 -4.46 4.81 4.30
C ILE A 201 -3.85 3.43 4.43
N LEU A 202 -4.61 2.45 4.92
CA LEU A 202 -4.12 1.09 5.06
C LEU A 202 -3.71 0.51 3.72
N GLN A 203 -4.43 0.83 2.66
CA GLN A 203 -4.22 0.26 1.34
C GLN A 203 -2.95 0.80 0.68
N TYR A 204 -2.79 2.13 0.52
CA TYR A 204 -1.56 2.65 -0.11
C TYR A 204 -0.31 2.43 0.75
N SER A 205 -0.47 2.32 2.07
CA SER A 205 0.59 1.88 2.98
C SER A 205 1.01 0.43 2.72
N THR A 206 0.03 -0.46 2.56
CA THR A 206 0.26 -1.87 2.24
C THR A 206 0.96 -2.01 0.89
N THR A 207 0.53 -1.24 -0.12
CA THR A 207 1.16 -1.17 -1.45
C THR A 207 2.62 -0.69 -1.37
N ALA A 208 2.91 0.33 -0.56
CA ALA A 208 4.28 0.79 -0.34
C ALA A 208 5.16 -0.30 0.28
N ALA A 209 4.64 -1.06 1.25
CA ALA A 209 5.36 -2.15 1.90
C ALA A 209 5.60 -3.36 0.97
N LEU A 210 4.62 -3.66 0.11
CA LEU A 210 4.72 -4.66 -0.95
C LEU A 210 5.81 -4.29 -1.94
N PHE A 211 5.78 -3.06 -2.45
CA PHE A 211 6.77 -2.55 -3.40
C PHE A 211 8.19 -2.56 -2.81
N ALA A 212 8.33 -2.13 -1.55
CA ALA A 212 9.61 -2.16 -0.85
C ALA A 212 10.15 -3.60 -0.70
N THR A 213 9.28 -4.56 -0.41
CA THR A 213 9.66 -5.98 -0.31
C THR A 213 10.06 -6.54 -1.68
N ALA A 214 9.32 -6.22 -2.74
CA ALA A 214 9.65 -6.62 -4.10
C ALA A 214 11.00 -6.05 -4.57
N ARG A 215 11.25 -4.77 -4.30
CA ARG A 215 12.53 -4.10 -4.61
C ARG A 215 13.71 -4.77 -3.89
N LYS A 216 13.57 -5.05 -2.59
CA LYS A 216 14.61 -5.74 -1.81
C LYS A 216 14.93 -7.13 -2.38
N ASN A 217 13.92 -7.87 -2.82
CA ASN A 217 14.12 -9.19 -3.44
C ASN A 217 14.90 -9.08 -4.76
N LYS A 218 14.59 -8.07 -5.58
CA LYS A 218 15.28 -7.80 -6.85
C LYS A 218 16.74 -7.35 -6.65
N ASP A 219 17.01 -6.51 -5.65
CA ASP A 219 18.37 -6.09 -5.33
C ASP A 219 19.20 -7.30 -4.85
N THR A 220 18.60 -8.17 -4.01
CA THR A 220 19.25 -9.39 -3.51
C THR A 220 19.52 -10.42 -4.61
N SER A 221 18.66 -10.53 -5.62
CA SER A 221 18.91 -11.41 -6.77
C SER A 221 20.01 -10.87 -7.67
N THR A 222 20.00 -9.56 -7.92
CA THR A 222 21.02 -8.88 -8.76
C THR A 222 22.40 -8.92 -8.12
N GLN A 223 22.47 -8.73 -6.80
CA GLN A 223 23.72 -8.83 -6.08
C GLN A 223 24.30 -10.26 -6.14
N ARG A 224 23.44 -11.28 -5.96
CA ARG A 224 23.85 -12.68 -6.12
C ARG A 224 24.39 -12.96 -7.52
N THR A 225 23.72 -12.50 -8.59
CA THR A 225 24.21 -12.72 -9.97
C THR A 225 25.55 -12.04 -10.22
N ASN A 226 25.74 -10.83 -9.70
CA ASN A 226 27.01 -10.10 -9.84
C ASN A 226 28.14 -10.77 -9.07
N ASP A 227 27.86 -11.27 -7.86
CA ASP A 227 28.84 -12.01 -7.07
C ASP A 227 29.24 -13.33 -7.76
N PHE A 228 28.29 -14.06 -8.35
CA PHE A 228 28.57 -15.26 -9.15
C PHE A 228 29.45 -14.94 -10.36
N ALA A 229 29.10 -13.92 -11.15
CA ALA A 229 29.89 -13.51 -12.32
C ALA A 229 31.32 -13.09 -11.92
N ARG A 230 31.47 -12.42 -10.77
CA ARG A 230 32.78 -12.05 -10.23
C ARG A 230 33.61 -13.26 -9.82
N LEU A 231 33.00 -14.24 -9.13
CA LEU A 231 33.68 -15.48 -8.73
C LEU A 231 34.09 -16.32 -9.94
N GLU A 232 33.27 -16.39 -10.97
CA GLU A 232 33.58 -17.05 -12.25
C GLU A 232 34.80 -16.41 -12.92
N ALA A 233 34.85 -15.08 -12.98
CA ALA A 233 35.97 -14.33 -13.53
C ALA A 233 37.26 -14.53 -12.70
N GLU A 234 37.17 -14.47 -11.38
CA GLU A 234 38.32 -14.72 -10.48
C GLU A 234 38.84 -16.16 -10.62
N ASN A 235 37.95 -17.16 -10.75
CA ASN A 235 38.33 -18.56 -10.98
C ASN A 235 38.93 -18.80 -12.37
N SER A 236 38.40 -18.17 -13.41
CA SER A 236 38.95 -18.25 -14.77
C SER A 236 40.39 -17.70 -14.81
N VAL A 237 40.61 -16.52 -14.21
CA VAL A 237 41.95 -15.94 -14.08
C VAL A 237 42.88 -16.86 -13.27
N ARG A 238 42.43 -17.39 -12.12
CA ARG A 238 43.22 -18.35 -11.33
C ARG A 238 43.60 -19.60 -12.11
N SER A 239 42.67 -20.15 -12.89
CA SER A 239 42.92 -21.34 -13.71
C SER A 239 43.95 -21.08 -14.82
N ALA A 240 43.89 -19.90 -15.47
CA ALA A 240 44.87 -19.49 -16.47
C ALA A 240 46.27 -19.30 -15.85
N TRP A 241 46.37 -18.68 -14.68
CA TRP A 241 47.64 -18.55 -13.95
C TRP A 241 48.24 -19.90 -13.57
N LEU A 242 47.43 -20.84 -13.08
CA LEU A 242 47.88 -22.20 -12.74
C LEU A 242 48.36 -22.99 -13.96
N SER A 243 47.86 -22.69 -15.16
CA SER A 243 48.30 -23.34 -16.41
C SER A 243 49.66 -22.82 -16.93
N ILE A 244 50.08 -21.61 -16.51
CA ILE A 244 51.30 -20.94 -17.02
C ILE A 244 52.41 -20.95 -15.96
N ALA A 245 52.08 -21.15 -14.69
CA ALA A 245 53.05 -21.13 -13.60
C ALA A 245 53.99 -22.37 -13.64
N PRO A 246 55.33 -22.18 -13.57
CA PRO A 246 56.26 -23.30 -13.41
C PRO A 246 56.00 -24.00 -12.06
N ILE A 247 56.06 -25.34 -12.08
CA ILE A 247 55.68 -26.26 -10.98
C ILE A 247 56.41 -25.96 -9.65
N SER A 248 57.49 -25.18 -9.66
CA SER A 248 58.31 -24.86 -8.47
C SER A 248 57.82 -23.69 -7.60
N ILE A 249 56.76 -22.95 -7.97
CA ILE A 249 56.30 -21.75 -7.23
C ILE A 249 54.81 -21.80 -6.88
N VAL A 250 54.25 -22.97 -6.58
CA VAL A 250 52.91 -23.06 -5.97
C VAL A 250 53.07 -23.05 -4.45
N PRO A 251 52.73 -21.96 -3.73
CA PRO A 251 52.74 -22.00 -2.28
C PRO A 251 51.67 -22.99 -1.82
N ARG A 252 52.10 -23.98 -1.04
CA ARG A 252 51.22 -24.96 -0.41
C ARG A 252 50.18 -24.20 0.43
N ALA A 253 48.90 -24.34 0.11
CA ALA A 253 47.83 -23.77 0.92
C ALA A 253 47.98 -24.28 2.37
N PRO A 254 47.90 -23.42 3.40
CA PRO A 254 47.91 -23.88 4.78
C PRO A 254 46.67 -24.76 5.01
N THR A 255 46.91 -26.04 5.24
CA THR A 255 45.90 -27.01 5.66
C THR A 255 45.50 -26.74 7.09
N ASN A 256 44.70 -25.70 7.31
CA ASN A 256 43.93 -25.53 8.54
C ASN A 256 42.45 -25.55 8.16
N ILE A 257 41.91 -26.75 8.09
CA ILE A 257 40.47 -26.99 8.15
C ILE A 257 40.06 -26.67 9.58
N PRO A 258 39.25 -25.63 9.86
CA PRO A 258 38.67 -25.48 11.19
C PRO A 258 37.62 -26.59 11.33
N SER A 259 37.83 -27.50 12.26
CA SER A 259 36.80 -28.45 12.68
C SER A 259 35.53 -27.68 13.05
N ARG A 260 34.42 -27.98 12.38
CA ARG A 260 33.08 -27.52 12.73
C ARG A 260 32.80 -27.87 14.20
N GLY A 261 32.73 -26.85 15.06
CA GLY A 261 32.11 -26.86 16.37
C GLY A 261 31.32 -25.55 16.54
N PRO A 262 30.14 -25.56 17.18
CA PRO A 262 29.26 -24.40 17.18
C PRO A 262 29.66 -23.47 18.33
N ASP A 263 30.33 -22.34 18.05
CA ASP A 263 30.38 -21.26 19.03
C ASP A 263 30.29 -19.86 18.36
N LEU A 264 29.05 -19.49 18.08
CA LEU A 264 28.64 -18.12 17.79
C LEU A 264 28.58 -17.34 19.10
N LYS A 265 29.59 -16.48 19.33
CA LYS A 265 29.56 -15.19 20.06
C LYS A 265 30.83 -14.99 20.90
N ARG A 266 31.95 -14.57 20.30
CA ARG A 266 32.93 -13.75 21.06
C ARG A 266 33.95 -12.93 20.29
N SER A 267 34.17 -13.14 18.99
CA SER A 267 35.18 -12.36 18.26
C SER A 267 34.58 -11.30 17.33
N ARG A 268 33.92 -10.28 17.91
CA ARG A 268 33.47 -9.08 17.16
C ARG A 268 33.86 -7.76 17.84
N LYS A 269 34.92 -7.76 18.66
CA LYS A 269 35.32 -6.57 19.43
C LYS A 269 36.82 -6.27 19.51
N GLN A 270 37.67 -6.96 18.75
CA GLN A 270 39.13 -6.74 18.82
C GLN A 270 39.82 -6.45 17.48
N GLU A 271 39.09 -6.46 16.37
CA GLU A 271 39.66 -6.31 15.02
C GLU A 271 39.19 -5.01 14.34
N THR A 272 39.10 -3.92 15.11
CA THR A 272 38.73 -2.58 14.60
C THR A 272 39.65 -1.49 15.15
N ARG A 273 40.94 -1.75 15.36
CA ARG A 273 41.86 -0.71 15.88
C ARG A 273 43.21 -0.53 15.22
N HIS A 274 43.55 -1.27 14.17
CA HIS A 274 44.73 -0.97 13.36
C HIS A 274 44.39 -1.25 11.89
N LEU A 275 44.92 -0.42 10.99
CA LEU A 275 44.67 -0.31 9.54
C LEU A 275 43.71 0.83 9.13
N GLU A 276 44.04 2.05 9.56
CA GLU A 276 43.87 3.24 8.71
C GLU A 276 45.23 3.56 8.06
N GLU A 277 45.20 4.08 6.82
CA GLU A 277 46.29 4.56 5.92
C GLU A 277 46.66 3.67 4.70
N PRO A 278 47.01 4.27 3.53
CA PRO A 278 46.28 4.02 2.29
C PRO A 278 47.07 3.25 1.22
N LEU A 279 46.47 2.18 0.67
CA LEU A 279 46.97 1.48 -0.53
C LEU A 279 46.41 2.12 -1.82
N GLY A 280 46.78 3.37 -2.07
CA GLY A 280 46.41 4.14 -3.27
C GLY A 280 47.48 4.20 -4.38
N GLY A 281 48.63 3.54 -4.22
CA GLY A 281 49.82 3.84 -5.04
C GLY A 281 50.30 2.78 -6.06
N VAL A 282 49.78 1.55 -6.05
CA VAL A 282 50.44 0.43 -6.78
C VAL A 282 49.63 -0.09 -7.98
N ARG A 283 48.38 0.38 -8.18
CA ARG A 283 47.53 -0.04 -9.31
C ARG A 283 47.69 0.79 -10.60
N TYR A 284 48.44 1.90 -10.57
CA TYR A 284 48.58 2.78 -11.74
C TYR A 284 49.86 2.58 -12.56
N THR A 285 50.86 1.85 -12.06
CA THR A 285 52.16 1.70 -12.74
C THR A 285 52.20 0.55 -13.76
N ILE A 286 51.26 -0.40 -13.72
CA ILE A 286 51.25 -1.56 -14.63
C ILE A 286 50.39 -1.31 -15.90
N PHE A 287 49.53 -0.29 -15.91
CA PHE A 287 48.69 0.02 -17.08
C PHE A 287 49.34 0.98 -18.08
N ARG A 288 50.51 1.55 -17.79
CA ARG A 288 51.16 2.59 -18.62
C ARG A 288 52.29 2.11 -19.54
N THR A 289 52.63 0.82 -19.51
CA THR A 289 53.72 0.24 -20.33
C THR A 289 53.21 -0.66 -21.47
N LEU A 290 51.91 -0.67 -21.75
CA LEU A 290 51.29 -1.48 -22.81
C LEU A 290 50.56 -0.65 -23.90
N VAL A 291 50.71 0.68 -23.91
CA VAL A 291 50.10 1.57 -24.93
C VAL A 291 51.09 2.65 -25.45
N GLN A 292 52.39 2.37 -25.46
CA GLN A 292 53.38 3.10 -26.28
C GLN A 292 54.38 2.10 -26.85
#